data_AF-A0A7W9SNW3-F1
#
_entry.id   AF-A0A7W9SNW3-F1
#
_cell.length_a   1.000
_cell.length_b   1.000
_cell.length_c   1.000
_cell.angle_alpha   90.00
_cell.angle_beta   90.00
_cell.angle_gamma   90.00
#
_symmetry.space_group_name_H-M   'P 1'
#
loop_
_entity.id
_entity.type
_entity.pdbx_description
1 polymer ?
#
loop_
_entity_poly.entity_id
_entity_poly.type
_entity_poly.pdbx_seq_one_letter_code
_entity_poly.pdbx_strand_id
1 'polypeptide(L)'
;MSNNKAEAKEQNRHIRTEMARHSVDCGEVQVQCTHGVIHLYGKVRAIRGHETTFSAERDALLKGLRQRSGIRDVIADWTVVT
;
A
#
# COMPACT_ATOMS: atom_id res chain seq x y z
N MET A 1 -27.96 2.59 5.56
CA MET A 1 -26.55 2.87 5.97
C MET A 1 -25.65 1.65 5.72
N SER A 2 -25.48 1.20 4.48
CA SER A 2 -24.73 -0.05 4.18
C SER A 2 -23.68 0.02 3.06
N ASN A 3 -23.38 1.19 2.46
CA ASN A 3 -22.43 1.28 1.33
C ASN A 3 -20.94 1.17 1.72
N ASN A 4 -20.56 1.54 2.95
CA ASN A 4 -19.14 1.71 3.29
C ASN A 4 -18.33 0.41 3.35
N LYS A 5 -18.93 -0.74 3.70
CA LYS A 5 -18.17 -2.00 3.85
C LYS A 5 -17.79 -2.63 2.51
N ALA A 6 -18.68 -2.57 1.52
CA ALA A 6 -18.43 -3.13 0.20
C ALA A 6 -17.37 -2.32 -0.56
N GLU A 7 -17.52 -0.99 -0.57
CA GLU A 7 -16.55 -0.07 -1.18
C GLU A 7 -15.17 -0.17 -0.52
N ALA A 8 -15.10 -0.25 0.81
CA ALA A 8 -13.84 -0.45 1.52
C ALA A 8 -13.18 -1.81 1.17
N LYS A 9 -13.97 -2.86 0.97
CA LYS A 9 -13.46 -4.18 0.56
C LYS A 9 -12.91 -4.14 -0.87
N GLU A 10 -13.59 -3.46 -1.78
CA GLU A 10 -13.10 -3.31 -3.16
C GLU A 10 -11.85 -2.44 -3.23
N GLN A 11 -11.81 -1.32 -2.51
CA GLN A 11 -10.62 -0.48 -2.39
C GLN A 11 -9.43 -1.26 -1.81
N ASN A 12 -9.65 -2.03 -0.74
CA ASN A 12 -8.60 -2.89 -0.18
C ASN A 12 -8.09 -3.94 -1.18
N ARG A 13 -8.97 -4.53 -1.98
CA ARG A 13 -8.57 -5.45 -3.06
C ARG A 13 -7.67 -4.72 -4.06
N HIS A 14 -8.08 -3.55 -4.52
CA HIS A 14 -7.33 -2.76 -5.49
C HIS A 14 -5.97 -2.31 -4.96
N ILE A 15 -5.89 -1.89 -3.71
CA ILE A 15 -4.64 -1.51 -3.04
C ILE A 15 -3.69 -2.72 -3.00
N ARG A 16 -4.18 -3.89 -2.57
CA ARG A 16 -3.37 -5.11 -2.54
C ARG A 16 -2.92 -5.56 -3.93
N THR A 17 -3.74 -5.40 -4.95
CA THR A 17 -3.34 -5.66 -6.34
C THR A 17 -2.23 -4.72 -6.79
N GLU A 18 -2.27 -3.44 -6.41
CA GLU A 18 -1.18 -2.50 -6.71
C GLU A 18 0.10 -2.89 -5.98
N MET A 19 0.01 -3.22 -4.69
CA MET A 19 1.16 -3.66 -3.88
C MET A 19 1.85 -4.89 -4.49
N ALA A 20 1.08 -5.83 -5.05
CA ALA A 20 1.61 -7.03 -5.68
C ALA A 20 2.38 -6.77 -7.00
N ARG A 21 2.28 -5.57 -7.59
CA ARG A 21 3.01 -5.20 -8.82
C ARG A 21 4.43 -4.69 -8.54
N HIS A 22 4.74 -4.39 -7.28
CA HIS A 22 6.03 -3.84 -6.88
C HIS A 22 6.88 -4.92 -6.21
N SER A 23 8.20 -4.81 -6.37
CA SER A 23 9.16 -5.74 -5.76
C SER A 23 9.41 -5.41 -4.27
N VAL A 24 8.32 -5.26 -3.52
CA VAL A 24 8.29 -4.82 -2.11
C VAL A 24 7.47 -5.83 -1.32
N ASP A 25 8.08 -6.47 -0.33
CA ASP A 25 7.36 -7.38 0.54
C ASP A 25 6.54 -6.59 1.56
N CYS A 26 5.22 -6.67 1.36
CA CYS A 26 4.21 -6.05 2.20
C CYS A 26 3.40 -7.09 3.00
N GLY A 27 3.90 -8.32 3.16
CA GLY A 27 3.19 -9.39 3.86
C GLY A 27 2.88 -9.09 5.33
N GLU A 28 3.69 -8.24 5.96
CA GLU A 28 3.49 -7.73 7.32
C GLU A 28 2.95 -6.27 7.35
N VAL A 29 2.49 -5.77 6.21
CA VAL A 29 1.84 -4.46 6.11
C VAL A 29 0.33 -4.64 6.20
N GLN A 30 -0.27 -3.97 7.17
CA GLN A 30 -1.72 -3.85 7.25
C GLN A 30 -2.16 -2.55 6.59
N VAL A 31 -3.28 -2.63 5.86
CA VAL A 31 -3.83 -1.57 5.03
C VAL A 31 -5.21 -1.21 5.54
N GLN A 32 -5.44 0.08 5.75
CA GLN A 32 -6.76 0.61 6.06
C GLN A 32 -7.06 1.83 5.18
N CYS A 33 -8.19 1.80 4.48
CA CYS A 33 -8.69 2.96 3.74
C CYS A 33 -9.89 3.55 4.50
N THR A 34 -9.77 4.81 4.91
CA THR A 34 -10.85 5.54 5.59
C THR A 34 -11.04 6.89 4.93
N HIS A 35 -12.24 7.14 4.38
CA HIS A 35 -12.55 8.37 3.65
C HIS A 35 -11.52 8.74 2.56
N GLY A 36 -10.98 7.76 1.83
CA GLY A 36 -9.97 8.03 0.79
C GLY A 36 -8.58 8.36 1.33
N VAL A 37 -8.31 8.17 2.62
CA VAL A 37 -6.95 8.19 3.17
C VAL A 37 -6.51 6.75 3.40
N ILE A 38 -5.38 6.36 2.81
CA ILE A 38 -4.78 5.04 3.02
C ILE A 38 -3.78 5.15 4.16
N HIS A 39 -3.96 4.31 5.18
CA HIS A 39 -2.99 4.09 6.24
C HIS A 39 -2.29 2.76 6.00
N LEU A 40 -0.97 2.80 5.93
CA LEU A 40 -0.10 1.63 5.80
C LEU A 40 0.72 1.52 7.08
N TYR A 41 0.66 0.37 7.75
CA TYR A 41 1.34 0.17 9.04
C TYR A 41 1.92 -1.23 9.16
N GLY A 42 2.97 -1.38 9.96
CA GLY A 42 3.66 -2.65 10.16
C GLY A 42 5.07 -2.63 9.60
N LYS A 43 5.48 -3.71 8.92
CA LYS A 43 6.86 -3.89 8.44
C LYS A 43 6.88 -4.11 6.94
N VAL A 44 7.81 -3.43 6.28
CA VAL A 44 8.06 -3.56 4.85
C VAL A 44 9.51 -3.99 4.63
N ARG A 45 9.75 -4.94 3.73
CA ARG A 45 11.11 -5.43 3.42
C ARG A 45 11.33 -5.57 1.93
N ALA A 46 12.60 -5.58 1.53
CA ALA A 46 12.94 -5.91 0.15
C ALA A 46 12.62 -7.37 -0.14
N ILE A 47 12.11 -7.64 -1.34
CA ILE A 47 12.08 -9.01 -1.84
C ILE A 47 13.53 -9.44 -2.12
N ARG A 48 13.86 -10.69 -1.77
CA ARG A 48 15.19 -11.25 -1.99
C ARG A 48 15.62 -11.09 -3.44
N GLY A 49 16.80 -10.50 -3.67
CA GLY A 49 17.34 -10.22 -5.00
C GLY A 49 16.90 -8.88 -5.61
N HIS A 50 16.09 -8.09 -4.90
CA HIS A 50 15.61 -6.75 -5.30
C HIS A 50 15.99 -5.65 -4.29
N GLU A 51 16.98 -5.90 -3.44
CA GLU A 51 17.40 -4.99 -2.36
C GLU A 51 17.86 -3.63 -2.92
N THR A 52 18.56 -3.63 -4.05
CA THR A 52 19.08 -2.41 -4.70
C THR A 52 17.98 -1.53 -5.29
N THR A 53 16.85 -2.11 -5.68
CA THR A 53 15.71 -1.39 -6.27
C THR A 53 14.62 -1.05 -5.26
N PHE A 54 14.72 -1.56 -4.02
CA PHE A 54 13.69 -1.46 -2.99
C PHE A 54 13.19 -0.02 -2.76
N SER A 55 14.10 0.96 -2.62
CA SER A 55 13.70 2.34 -2.37
C SER A 55 12.89 2.92 -3.53
N ALA A 56 13.33 2.66 -4.77
CA ALA A 56 12.64 3.15 -5.96
C ALA A 56 11.27 2.49 -6.13
N GLU A 57 11.20 1.18 -5.90
CA GLU A 57 9.94 0.41 -5.97
C GLU A 57 8.95 0.83 -4.88
N ARG A 58 9.43 1.07 -3.65
CA ARG A 58 8.61 1.60 -2.55
C ARG A 58 8.04 2.97 -2.91
N ASP A 59 8.85 3.86 -3.47
CA ASP A 59 8.40 5.20 -3.82
C ASP A 59 7.43 5.16 -5.02
N ALA A 60 7.67 4.27 -5.99
CA ALA A 60 6.75 4.00 -7.08
C ALA A 60 5.40 3.47 -6.59
N LEU A 61 5.40 2.53 -5.62
CA LEU A 61 4.20 2.02 -4.96
C LEU A 61 3.41 3.15 -4.31
N LEU A 62 4.04 3.95 -3.46
CA LEU A 62 3.37 5.06 -2.76
C LEU A 62 2.80 6.08 -3.74
N LYS A 63 3.53 6.37 -4.83
CA LYS A 63 3.07 7.23 -5.90
C LYS A 63 1.85 6.63 -6.62
N GLY A 64 1.88 5.35 -6.97
CA GLY A 64 0.78 4.64 -7.61
C GLY A 64 -0.49 4.65 -6.77
N LEU A 65 -0.36 4.47 -5.45
CA LEU A 65 -1.47 4.56 -4.51
C LEU A 65 -2.08 5.97 -4.47
N ARG A 66 -1.25 7.02 -4.43
CA ARG A 66 -1.72 8.43 -4.42
C ARG A 66 -2.40 8.85 -5.73
N GLN A 67 -2.03 8.24 -6.85
CA GLN A 67 -2.60 8.57 -8.17
C GLN A 67 -3.95 7.89 -8.42
N ARG A 68 -4.40 6.97 -7.55
CA ARG A 68 -5.68 6.28 -7.72
C ARG A 68 -6.86 7.22 -7.45
N SER A 69 -7.89 7.10 -8.30
CA SER A 69 -9.15 7.80 -8.11
C SER A 69 -9.79 7.44 -6.76
N GLY A 70 -10.29 8.45 -6.05
CA GLY A 70 -10.88 8.30 -4.72
C GLY A 70 -9.87 8.28 -3.57
N ILE A 71 -8.56 8.31 -3.86
CA ILE A 71 -7.51 8.48 -2.84
C ILE A 71 -7.14 9.96 -2.75
N ARG A 72 -7.19 10.49 -1.52
CA ARG A 72 -6.83 11.86 -1.17
C ARG A 72 -5.43 11.93 -0.60
N ASP A 73 -5.06 10.94 0.20
CA ASP A 73 -3.73 10.88 0.82
C ASP A 73 -3.32 9.44 1.15
N VAL A 74 -2.01 9.24 1.31
CA VAL A 74 -1.38 7.98 1.69
C VAL A 74 -0.37 8.26 2.80
N ILE A 75 -0.67 7.75 3.98
CA ILE A 75 0.13 7.84 5.19
C ILE A 75 0.84 6.49 5.38
N ALA A 76 2.16 6.51 5.30
CA ALA A 76 3.00 5.34 5.48
C ALA A 76 3.68 5.39 6.86
N ASP A 77 3.14 4.63 7.80
CA ASP A 77 3.65 4.46 9.17
C ASP A 77 4.16 3.02 9.35
N TRP A 78 5.03 2.61 8.44
CA TRP A 78 5.68 1.31 8.46
C TRP A 78 7.16 1.43 8.80
N THR A 79 7.74 0.34 9.29
CA THR A 79 9.19 0.23 9.49
C THR A 79 9.81 -0.53 8.33
N VAL A 80 10.86 0.04 7.74
CA VAL A 80 11.68 -0.67 6.76
C VAL A 80 12.58 -1.65 7.52
N VAL A 81 12.44 -2.93 7.23
CA VAL A 81 13.29 -4.00 7.77
C VAL A 81 14.29 -4.38 6.70
N THR A 82 15.57 -4.28 7.05
CA THR A 82 16.71 -4.59 6.16
C THR A 82 17.14 -6.05 6.33
#